data_AF-A0A7J5C540-F1
#
_entry.id   AF-A0A7J5C540-F1
#
_cell.length_a   1.000
_cell.length_b   1.000
_cell.length_c   1.000
_cell.angle_alpha   90.00
_cell.angle_beta   90.00
_cell.angle_gamma   90.00
#
_symmetry.space_group_name_H-M   'P 1'
#
loop_
_entity.id
_entity.type
_entity.pdbx_description
1 polymer ?
#
loop_
_entity_poly.entity_id
_entity_poly.type
_entity_poly.pdbx_seq_one_letter_code
_entity_poly.pdbx_strand_id
1 'polypeptide(L)'
;MLRSSGGGRRPADIGAAVLLGEIAPTRLIDRPREYAAAGVPFFLRVDLRNRVPALALYELVEGEYHPLAAAAAGATFVMRQPFEFSVDPADLLDEEAPEEEPGAGE
;
A
#
# COMPACT_ATOMS: atom_id res chain seq x y z
N MET A 1 13.04 -10.13 -5.96
CA MET A 1 13.51 -8.83 -6.48
C MET A 1 12.71 -8.48 -7.74
N LEU A 2 11.83 -7.47 -7.67
CA LEU A 2 11.13 -6.95 -8.83
C LEU A 2 12.04 -5.89 -9.49
N ARG A 3 12.58 -6.19 -10.68
CA ARG A 3 13.59 -5.36 -11.39
C ARG A 3 13.02 -4.60 -12.59
N SER A 4 11.85 -3.98 -12.46
CA SER A 4 11.39 -3.06 -13.52
C SER A 4 10.38 -2.04 -13.00
N SER A 5 10.71 -0.76 -13.12
CA SER A 5 9.72 0.32 -13.04
C SER A 5 8.81 0.27 -14.25
N GLY A 6 7.50 0.37 -14.03
CA GLY A 6 6.45 0.32 -15.05
C GLY A 6 6.39 1.57 -15.93
N GLY A 7 7.47 1.84 -16.68
CA GLY A 7 7.49 2.87 -17.71
C GLY A 7 6.67 2.44 -18.93
N GLY A 8 5.39 2.82 -18.97
CA GLY A 8 4.58 2.88 -20.19
C GLY A 8 3.96 1.56 -20.70
N ARG A 9 4.26 0.40 -20.11
CA ARG A 9 3.56 -0.87 -20.39
C ARG A 9 2.75 -1.24 -19.14
N ARG A 10 1.42 -1.33 -19.23
CA ARG A 10 0.59 -1.90 -18.16
C ARG A 10 1.04 -3.35 -17.96
N PRO A 11 1.73 -3.72 -16.86
CA PRO A 11 2.33 -5.05 -16.74
C PRO A 11 1.29 -6.15 -16.47
N ALA A 12 0.08 -5.77 -16.06
CA ALA A 12 -1.04 -6.67 -15.83
C ALA A 12 -2.36 -5.96 -16.15
N ASP A 13 -3.36 -6.74 -16.58
CA ASP A 13 -4.75 -6.28 -16.63
C ASP A 13 -5.25 -6.06 -15.20
N ILE A 14 -5.97 -4.95 -14.97
CA ILE A 14 -6.44 -4.59 -13.63
C ILE A 14 -7.48 -5.57 -13.11
N GLY A 15 -8.30 -6.16 -13.98
CA GLY A 15 -9.28 -7.18 -13.59
C GLY A 15 -8.65 -8.52 -13.21
N ALA A 16 -7.37 -8.74 -13.55
CA ALA A 16 -6.61 -9.89 -13.08
C ALA A 16 -5.95 -9.66 -11.70
N ALA A 17 -6.01 -8.44 -11.15
CA ALA A 17 -5.44 -8.14 -9.85
C ALA A 17 -6.34 -8.66 -8.72
N VAL A 18 -5.74 -9.39 -7.78
CA VAL A 18 -6.41 -9.85 -6.54
C VAL A 18 -6.28 -8.83 -5.40
N LEU A 19 -5.24 -8.00 -5.43
CA LEU A 19 -4.97 -6.94 -4.47
C LEU A 19 -4.36 -5.74 -5.18
N LEU A 20 -4.87 -4.55 -4.91
CA LEU A 20 -4.23 -3.28 -5.29
C LEU A 20 -3.75 -2.56 -4.04
N GLY A 21 -2.47 -2.17 -4.03
CA GLY A 21 -1.88 -1.35 -2.97
C GLY A 21 -1.64 0.08 -3.45
N GLU A 22 -2.15 1.06 -2.71
CA GLU A 22 -1.86 2.47 -2.95
C GLU A 22 -1.18 3.11 -1.74
N ILE A 23 -0.01 3.73 -1.98
CA ILE A 23 0.66 4.62 -1.04
C ILE A 23 0.18 6.04 -1.36
N ALA A 24 -0.67 6.62 -0.52
CA ALA A 24 -1.47 7.79 -0.89
C ALA A 24 -0.62 9.06 -1.20
N PRO A 25 -0.67 9.64 -2.42
CA PRO A 25 -0.40 11.06 -2.63
C PRO A 25 -1.64 11.92 -2.30
N THR A 26 -1.45 13.23 -2.10
CA THR A 26 -2.41 14.26 -1.59
C THR A 26 -3.82 14.32 -2.16
N ARG A 27 -4.16 13.60 -3.24
CA ARG A 27 -5.46 13.73 -3.90
C ARG A 27 -6.21 12.41 -3.92
N LEU A 28 -7.36 12.41 -3.26
CA LEU A 28 -8.48 11.50 -3.49
C LEU A 28 -8.97 11.68 -4.93
N ILE A 29 -8.25 11.11 -5.88
CA ILE A 29 -8.86 10.79 -7.17
C ILE A 29 -9.74 9.58 -6.91
N ASP A 30 -10.89 9.53 -7.59
CA ASP A 30 -11.96 8.53 -7.54
C ASP A 30 -11.51 7.09 -7.90
N ARG A 31 -10.20 6.81 -7.87
CA ARG A 31 -9.59 5.53 -8.23
C ARG A 31 -10.18 4.33 -7.50
N PRO A 32 -10.59 4.40 -6.22
CA PRO A 32 -11.30 3.29 -5.60
C PRO A 32 -12.58 2.88 -6.37
N ARG A 33 -13.30 3.84 -6.97
CA ARG A 33 -14.47 3.53 -7.82
C ARG A 33 -14.06 2.87 -9.13
N GLU A 34 -12.91 3.23 -9.70
CA GLU A 34 -12.36 2.55 -10.88
C GLU A 34 -11.96 1.11 -10.57
N TYR A 35 -11.39 0.85 -9.39
CA TYR A 35 -10.99 -0.50 -8.96
C TYR A 35 -12.19 -1.40 -8.69
N ALA A 36 -13.21 -0.84 -8.03
CA ALA A 36 -14.48 -1.51 -7.81
C ALA A 36 -15.17 -1.86 -9.14
N ALA A 37 -15.22 -0.91 -10.09
CA ALA A 37 -15.74 -1.15 -11.44
C ALA A 37 -14.95 -2.21 -12.21
N ALA A 38 -13.65 -2.33 -11.96
CA ALA A 38 -12.81 -3.40 -12.51
C ALA A 38 -12.96 -4.75 -11.78
N GLY A 39 -13.71 -4.80 -10.67
CA GLY A 39 -13.98 -6.02 -9.92
C GLY A 39 -12.80 -6.49 -9.04
N VAL A 40 -11.89 -5.59 -8.68
CA VAL A 40 -10.71 -5.95 -7.85
C VAL A 40 -11.16 -6.29 -6.43
N PRO A 41 -10.95 -7.54 -5.95
CA PRO A 41 -11.53 -7.99 -4.67
C PRO A 41 -11.02 -7.23 -3.45
N PHE A 42 -9.74 -6.85 -3.44
CA PHE A 42 -9.12 -6.21 -2.28
C PHE A 42 -8.35 -4.94 -2.64
N PHE A 43 -8.46 -3.94 -1.78
CA PHE A 43 -7.76 -2.67 -1.88
C PHE A 43 -7.03 -2.36 -0.58
N LEU A 44 -5.70 -2.17 -0.62
CA LEU A 44 -4.87 -1.80 0.52
C LEU A 44 -4.43 -0.34 0.38
N ARG A 45 -4.76 0.46 1.39
CA ARG A 45 -4.31 1.84 1.52
C ARG A 45 -3.18 1.93 2.54
N VAL A 46 -2.10 2.60 2.15
CA VAL A 46 -0.96 2.93 3.01
C VAL A 46 -0.89 4.45 3.16
N ASP A 47 -1.05 4.94 4.38
CA ASP A 47 -0.96 6.34 4.75
C ASP A 47 0.32 6.59 5.54
N LEU A 48 1.30 7.27 4.93
CA LEU A 48 2.61 7.58 5.52
C LEU A 48 2.77 9.09 5.80
N ARG A 49 1.74 9.91 5.55
CA ARG A 49 1.85 11.39 5.64
C ARG A 49 1.58 11.91 7.03
N ASN A 50 0.71 11.23 7.79
CA ASN A 50 0.51 11.58 9.18
C ASN A 50 1.77 11.22 9.98
N ARG A 51 1.97 11.89 11.12
CA ARG A 51 3.04 11.53 12.08
C ARG A 51 2.99 10.06 12.54
N VAL A 52 1.88 9.38 12.27
CA VAL A 52 1.62 8.00 12.62
C VAL A 52 1.24 7.27 11.33
N PRO A 53 2.14 6.42 10.78
CA PRO A 53 1.84 5.53 9.67
C PRO A 53 0.59 4.69 9.93
N ALA A 54 -0.22 4.46 8.90
CA ALA A 54 -1.43 3.65 9.00
C ALA A 54 -1.68 2.83 7.74
N LEU A 55 -2.25 1.64 7.94
CA LEU A 55 -2.67 0.71 6.90
C LEU A 55 -4.16 0.43 7.05
N ALA A 56 -4.86 0.35 5.92
CA ALA A 56 -6.26 -0.05 5.87
C ALA A 56 -6.50 -0.94 4.65
N LEU A 57 -7.03 -2.13 4.88
CA LEU A 57 -7.49 -3.06 3.85
C LEU A 57 -8.99 -2.98 3.72
N TYR A 58 -9.43 -3.00 2.47
CA TYR A 58 -10.82 -2.99 2.08
C TYR A 58 -11.12 -4.20 1.19
N GLU A 59 -12.32 -4.75 1.35
CA GLU A 59 -12.88 -5.81 0.52
C GLU A 59 -14.02 -5.27 -0.33
N LEU A 60 -14.10 -5.70 -1.59
CA LEU A 60 -15.18 -5.36 -2.50
C LEU A 60 -16.40 -6.23 -2.20
N VAL A 61 -17.48 -5.61 -1.74
CA VAL A 61 -18.78 -6.25 -1.46
C VAL A 61 -19.84 -5.51 -2.24
N GLU A 62 -20.57 -6.21 -3.11
CA GLU A 62 -21.68 -5.65 -3.90
C GLU A 62 -21.33 -4.38 -4.71
N GLY A 63 -20.06 -4.25 -5.11
CA GLY A 63 -19.57 -3.09 -5.90
C GLY A 63 -19.03 -1.93 -5.07
N GLU A 64 -18.97 -2.05 -3.74
CA GLU A 64 -18.44 -1.04 -2.83
C GLU A 64 -17.33 -1.61 -1.93
N TYR A 65 -16.35 -0.78 -1.58
CA TYR A 65 -15.25 -1.19 -0.70
C TYR A 65 -15.61 -1.01 0.78
N HIS A 66 -15.58 -2.09 1.53
CA HIS A 66 -15.82 -2.12 2.97
C HIS A 66 -14.52 -2.37 3.74
N PRO A 67 -14.28 -1.70 4.88
CA PRO A 67 -13.07 -1.90 5.67
C PRO A 67 -13.05 -3.32 6.27
N LEU A 68 -11.97 -4.05 5.99
CA LEU A 68 -11.75 -5.41 6.47
C LEU A 68 -10.74 -5.45 7.63
N ALA A 69 -9.67 -4.66 7.54
CA ALA A 69 -8.65 -4.54 8.59
C ALA A 69 -8.02 -3.16 8.57
N ALA A 70 -7.62 -2.64 9.73
CA ALA A 70 -6.86 -1.41 9.82
C ALA A 70 -5.98 -1.40 11.07
N ALA A 71 -4.79 -0.82 10.96
CA ALA A 71 -3.92 -0.55 12.10
C ALA A 71 -3.08 0.70 11.84
N ALA A 72 -2.69 1.35 12.92
CA ALA A 72 -1.74 2.45 12.92
C ALA A 72 -0.43 2.00 13.62
N ALA A 73 0.62 2.80 13.49
CA ALA A 73 1.92 2.52 14.10
C ALA A 73 1.79 2.22 15.60
N GLY A 74 2.49 1.16 16.04
CA GLY A 74 2.38 0.61 17.40
C GLY A 74 1.33 -0.49 17.54
N ALA A 75 0.64 -0.87 16.47
CA ALA A 75 -0.27 -2.01 16.43
C ALA A 75 -0.02 -2.87 15.18
N THR A 76 -0.07 -4.19 15.35
CA THR A 76 0.10 -5.12 14.23
C THR A 76 -1.12 -5.09 13.31
N PHE A 77 -0.91 -4.62 12.08
CA PHE A 77 -1.81 -4.86 10.97
C PHE A 77 -1.78 -6.34 10.61
N VAL A 78 -2.93 -7.00 10.53
CA VAL A 78 -3.04 -8.42 10.15
C VAL A 78 -3.98 -8.54 8.95
N MET A 79 -3.46 -9.09 7.86
CA MET A 79 -4.20 -9.45 6.66
C MET A 79 -4.18 -10.96 6.51
N ARG A 80 -5.36 -11.58 6.43
CA ARG A 80 -5.52 -13.02 6.21
C ARG A 80 -5.90 -13.37 4.77
N GLN A 81 -6.39 -12.38 4.03
CA GLN A 81 -6.83 -12.49 2.65
C GLN A 81 -6.38 -11.23 1.90
N PRO A 82 -6.00 -11.32 0.62
CA PRO A 82 -5.96 -12.54 -0.21
C PRO A 82 -4.77 -13.47 0.09
N PHE A 83 -3.81 -13.03 0.91
CA PHE A 83 -2.71 -13.83 1.42
C PHE A 83 -2.39 -13.40 2.86
N GLU A 84 -1.70 -14.26 3.60
CA GLU A 84 -1.31 -13.96 4.99
C GLU A 84 -0.15 -12.95 5.00
N PHE A 85 -0.35 -11.83 5.69
CA PHE A 85 0.63 -10.76 5.87
C PHE A 85 0.40 -10.06 7.20
N SER A 86 1.48 -9.70 7.91
CA SER A 86 1.39 -8.96 9.16
C SER A 86 2.56 -8.02 9.32
N VAL A 87 2.30 -6.78 9.74
CA VAL A 87 3.32 -5.74 9.91
C VAL A 87 2.86 -4.72 10.94
N ASP A 88 3.78 -4.14 11.71
CA ASP A 88 3.50 -2.88 12.41
C ASP A 88 3.72 -1.74 11.41
N PRO A 89 2.75 -0.85 11.15
CA PRO A 89 2.95 0.29 10.26
C PRO A 89 4.16 1.17 10.61
N ALA A 90 4.63 1.17 11.87
CA ALA A 90 5.85 1.85 12.29
C ALA A 90 7.08 1.35 11.53
N ASP A 91 7.13 0.06 11.19
CA ASP A 91 8.25 -0.62 10.55
C ASP A 91 8.37 -0.28 9.06
N LEU A 92 7.36 0.38 8.46
CA LEU A 92 7.39 0.80 7.06
C LEU A 92 8.20 2.08 6.81
N LEU A 93 8.49 2.83 7.87
CA LEU A 93 9.40 3.96 7.82
C LEU A 93 10.77 3.44 8.25
N ASP A 94 11.63 3.13 7.28
CA ASP A 94 13.04 2.87 7.58
C ASP A 94 13.62 4.12 8.27
N GLU A 95 14.30 3.92 9.40
CA GLU A 95 15.15 4.95 10.01
C GLU A 95 16.17 5.31 8.94
N GLU A 96 16.14 6.56 8.44
CA GLU A 96 17.03 7.10 7.41
C GLU A 96 18.41 6.43 7.51
N ALA A 97 18.76 5.59 6.52
CA ALA A 97 20.10 5.04 6.43
C ALA A 97 21.05 6.24 6.56
N PRO A 98 21.95 6.26 7.55
CA PRO A 98 22.78 7.43 7.81
C PRO A 98 23.43 7.83 6.49
N GLU A 99 23.25 9.09 6.09
CA GLU A 99 23.95 9.67 4.95
C GLU A 99 25.42 9.29 5.15
N GLU A 100 25.99 8.48 4.24
CA GLU A 100 27.43 8.22 4.27
C GLU A 100 28.11 9.58 4.14
N GLU A 101 28.57 10.14 5.26
CA GLU A 101 29.44 11.30 5.26
C GLU A 101 30.64 10.91 4.37
N PRO A 102 30.90 11.61 3.25
CA PRO A 102 32.08 11.31 2.47
C PRO A 102 33.29 11.56 3.37
N GLY A 103 33.93 10.45 3.74
CA GLY A 103 35.11 10.45 4.57
C GLY A 103 36.15 11.43 4.04
N ALA A 104 36.78 12.10 5.00
CA ALA A 104 37.91 12.99 4.80
C ALA A 104 38.94 12.37 3.83
N GLY A 105 39.35 13.16 2.84
CA GLY A 105 40.46 12.87 1.94
C GLY A 105 41.39 14.09 1.85
N GLU A 106 42.44 14.04 2.68
CA GLU A 106 43.75 14.72 2.61
C GLU A 106 43.86 16.25 2.78
#